data_AF-A0A7X8HQ60-F1
#
_entry.id   AF-A0A7X8HQ60-F1
#
_cell.length_a   1.000
_cell.length_b   1.000
_cell.length_c   1.000
_cell.angle_alpha   90.00
_cell.angle_beta   90.00
_cell.angle_gamma   90.00
#
_symmetry.space_group_name_H-M   'P 1'
#
loop_
_entity.id
_entity.type
_entity.pdbx_description
1 polymer ?
#
loop_
_entity_poly.entity_id
_entity_poly.type
_entity_poly.pdbx_seq_one_letter_code
_entity_poly.pdbx_strand_id
1 'polypeptide(L)'
;MPLAGGIIGDIDLSNLFISLDGNRYATITQAKDAGAATLNYGLFLNTIIQFTIISFSLFLIIKQINRFRREKPITTKRCEYCFTDISLEATRCPNCTSILDEVG
;
A
#
# COMPACT_ATOMS: atom_id res chain seq x y z
N MET A 1 10.28 13.91 3.91
CA MET A 1 10.47 14.23 2.49
C MET A 1 9.13 14.49 1.81
N PRO A 2 9.06 15.37 0.81
CA PRO A 2 8.18 16.56 0.83
C PRO A 2 6.95 16.47 -0.10
N LEU A 3 6.09 15.46 0.07
CA LEU A 3 4.79 15.42 -0.64
C LEU A 3 3.56 15.35 0.29
N ALA A 4 3.72 14.84 1.51
CA ALA A 4 2.61 14.71 2.46
C ALA A 4 2.39 15.94 3.35
N GLY A 5 3.45 16.71 3.68
CA GLY A 5 3.38 17.82 4.63
C GLY A 5 2.72 19.11 4.11
N GLY A 6 2.50 19.24 2.81
CA GLY A 6 1.89 20.45 2.23
C GLY A 6 0.36 20.50 2.32
N ILE A 7 -0.30 19.35 2.50
CA ILE A 7 -1.78 19.24 2.52
C ILE A 7 -2.28 18.97 3.94
N ILE A 8 -1.47 18.29 4.75
CA ILE A 8 -1.73 18.00 6.15
C ILE A 8 -0.72 18.84 6.92
N GLY A 9 -1.16 20.02 7.37
CA GLY A 9 -0.32 20.96 8.11
C GLY A 9 0.49 20.25 9.19
N ASP A 10 1.78 20.57 9.25
CA ASP A 10 2.84 19.94 10.05
C ASP A 10 2.33 19.36 11.39
N ILE A 11 1.92 18.07 11.39
CA ILE A 11 1.54 17.35 12.61
C ILE A 11 2.85 16.92 13.29
N ASP A 12 3.53 17.87 13.92
CA ASP A 12 4.76 17.58 14.66
C ASP A 12 4.45 17.12 16.09
N LEU A 13 4.08 15.85 16.20
CA LEU A 13 3.88 15.15 17.48
C LEU A 13 5.21 14.79 18.15
N SER A 14 6.36 15.08 17.53
CA SER A 14 7.67 14.58 17.98
C SER A 14 8.10 15.14 19.33
N ASN A 15 7.58 16.32 19.72
CA ASN A 15 7.85 16.96 21.02
C ASN A 15 6.89 16.53 22.14
N LEU A 16 6.07 15.50 21.93
CA LEU A 16 5.17 14.97 22.94
C LEU A 16 5.89 13.88 23.76
N PHE A 17 6.26 14.23 24.99
CA PHE A 17 6.98 13.34 25.90
C PHE A 17 6.47 13.49 27.34
N ILE A 18 6.60 12.42 28.12
CA ILE A 18 6.36 12.42 29.57
C ILE A 18 7.70 12.19 30.25
N SER A 19 8.08 13.08 31.16
CA SER A 19 9.23 12.88 32.04
C SER A 19 8.80 12.10 33.29
N LEU A 20 9.58 11.08 33.66
CA LEU A 20 9.29 10.22 34.82
C LEU A 20 9.85 10.76 36.14
N ASP A 21 10.50 11.93 36.12
CA ASP A 21 11.12 12.56 37.28
C ASP A 21 10.19 13.51 38.05
N GLY A 22 8.95 13.70 37.56
CA GLY A 22 7.96 14.59 38.17
C GLY A 22 8.09 16.06 37.76
N ASN A 23 9.11 16.45 37.00
CA ASN A 23 9.28 17.81 36.49
C ASN A 23 8.76 17.92 35.05
N ARG A 24 8.24 19.10 34.70
CA ARG A 24 7.78 19.39 33.33
C ARG A 24 8.86 20.19 32.60
N TYR A 25 9.39 19.62 31.53
CA TYR A 25 10.37 20.27 30.67
C TYR A 25 9.71 20.72 29.37
N ALA A 26 10.18 21.84 28.81
CA ALA A 26 9.61 22.40 27.58
C ALA A 26 10.02 21.62 26.32
N THR A 27 11.17 20.94 26.35
CA THR A 27 11.71 20.19 25.20
C THR A 27 12.39 18.89 25.64
N ILE A 28 12.41 17.90 24.73
CA ILE A 28 13.07 16.60 24.95
C ILE A 28 14.57 16.80 25.23
N THR A 29 15.18 17.82 24.64
CA THR A 29 16.59 18.18 24.84
C THR A 29 16.86 18.60 26.28
N GLN A 30 16.06 19.49 26.86
CA GLN A 30 16.24 19.91 28.26
C GLN A 30 16.01 18.78 29.25
N ALA A 31 15.05 17.90 28.99
CA ALA A 31 14.78 16.77 29.85
C ALA A 31 15.92 15.72 29.79
N LYS A 32 16.51 15.49 28.61
CA LYS A 32 17.70 14.65 28.46
C LYS A 32 18.92 15.24 29.14
N ASP A 33 19.14 16.55 29.01
CA ASP A 33 20.27 17.26 29.62
C ASP A 33 20.16 17.29 31.15
N ALA A 34 18.94 17.30 31.70
CA ALA A 34 18.70 17.17 33.13
C ALA A 34 18.85 15.73 33.66
N GLY A 35 19.18 14.75 32.81
CA GLY A 35 19.28 13.34 33.19
C GLY A 35 17.94 12.67 33.52
N ALA A 36 16.82 13.32 33.20
CA ALA A 36 15.49 12.77 33.44
C ALA A 36 15.16 11.69 32.40
N ALA A 37 14.66 10.54 32.89
CA ALA A 37 14.11 9.52 32.01
C ALA A 37 12.85 10.06 31.31
N THR A 38 12.92 10.19 29.99
CA THR A 38 11.80 10.66 29.15
C THR A 38 11.20 9.52 28.33
N LEU A 39 9.88 9.44 28.34
CA LEU A 39 9.12 8.53 27.50
C LEU A 39 8.56 9.34 26.32
N ASN A 40 9.25 9.22 25.18
CA ASN A 40 8.98 10.00 23.96
C ASN A 40 7.98 9.28 23.06
N TYR A 41 6.71 9.24 23.48
CA TYR A 41 5.64 8.57 22.72
C TYR A 41 5.19 9.35 21.49
N GLY A 42 5.48 10.65 21.43
CA GLY A 42 5.20 11.51 20.29
C GLY A 42 5.80 11.04 18.97
N LEU A 43 7.05 10.57 18.99
CA LEU A 43 7.73 10.03 17.81
C LEU A 43 7.09 8.72 17.32
N PHE A 44 6.66 7.87 18.26
CA PHE A 44 5.98 6.61 17.96
C PHE A 44 4.63 6.87 17.26
N LEU A 45 3.83 7.79 17.80
CA LEU A 45 2.57 8.19 17.18
C LEU A 45 2.78 8.85 15.81
N ASN A 46 3.79 9.70 15.67
CA ASN A 46 4.15 10.30 14.37
C ASN A 46 4.44 9.20 13.33
N THR A 47 5.21 8.19 13.70
CA THR A 47 5.53 7.07 12.81
C THR A 47 4.29 6.25 12.42
N ILE A 48 3.39 5.98 13.36
CA ILE A 48 2.11 5.28 13.08
C ILE A 48 1.25 6.09 12.10
N ILE A 49 1.13 7.40 12.32
CA ILE A 49 0.33 8.29 11.47
C ILE A 49 0.93 8.35 10.07
N GLN A 50 2.24 8.54 9.94
CA GLN A 50 2.93 8.55 8.65
C GLN A 50 2.75 7.22 7.90
N PHE A 51 2.93 6.09 8.58
CA PHE A 51 2.73 4.77 7.99
C PHE A 51 1.29 4.60 7.49
N THR A 52 0.31 5.01 8.29
CA THR A 52 -1.12 4.94 7.93
C THR A 52 -1.44 5.80 6.72
N ILE A 53 -0.95 7.05 6.67
CA ILE A 53 -1.15 7.96 5.54
C ILE A 53 -0.56 7.38 4.25
N ILE A 54 0.69 6.91 4.30
CA ILE A 54 1.39 6.36 3.12
C ILE A 54 0.68 5.10 2.62
N SER A 55 0.34 4.17 3.52
CA SER A 55 -0.39 2.94 3.18
C SER A 55 -1.76 3.23 2.57
N PHE A 56 -2.52 4.16 3.16
CA PHE A 56 -3.83 4.56 2.64
C PHE A 56 -3.72 5.24 1.27
N SER A 57 -2.71 6.09 1.07
CA SER A 57 -2.45 6.75 -0.21
C SER A 57 -2.12 5.74 -1.30
N LEU A 58 -1.22 4.78 -1.02
CA LEU A 58 -0.89 3.70 -1.96
C LEU A 58 -2.11 2.83 -2.29
N PHE A 59 -2.93 2.50 -1.29
CA PHE A 59 -4.17 1.76 -1.50
C PHE A 59 -5.12 2.48 -2.46
N LEU A 60 -5.33 3.79 -2.28
CA LEU A 60 -6.18 4.58 -3.18
C LEU A 60 -5.62 4.60 -4.61
N ILE A 61 -4.31 4.78 -4.77
CA ILE A 61 -3.66 4.80 -6.09
C ILE A 61 -3.83 3.45 -6.79
N ILE A 62 -3.50 2.34 -6.12
CA ILE A 62 -3.62 0.99 -6.70
C ILE A 62 -5.08 0.67 -7.03
N LYS A 63 -6.01 1.00 -6.13
CA LYS A 63 -7.45 0.83 -6.38
C LYS A 63 -7.92 1.64 -7.59
N GLN A 64 -7.44 2.87 -7.74
CA GLN A 64 -7.80 3.72 -8.87
C GLN A 64 -7.23 3.19 -10.19
N ILE A 65 -5.97 2.73 -10.19
CA ILE A 65 -5.35 2.10 -11.36
C ILE A 65 -6.11 0.83 -11.75
N ASN A 66 -6.45 -0.02 -10.78
CA ASN A 66 -7.22 -1.24 -11.03
C ASN A 66 -8.64 -0.92 -11.51
N ARG A 67 -9.27 0.15 -11.00
CA ARG A 67 -10.58 0.60 -11.49
C ARG A 67 -10.54 1.09 -12.93
N PHE A 68 -9.46 1.75 -13.34
CA PHE A 68 -9.30 2.25 -14.71
C PHE A 68 -8.77 1.18 -15.68
N ARG A 69 -8.05 0.18 -15.18
CA ARG A 69 -7.80 -1.05 -15.92
C ARG A 69 -9.11 -1.83 -16.02
N ARG A 70 -9.87 -1.57 -17.08
CA ARG A 70 -10.87 -2.55 -17.54
C ARG A 70 -10.15 -3.87 -17.76
N GLU A 71 -10.55 -4.90 -17.02
CA GLU A 71 -10.15 -6.28 -17.35
C GLU A 71 -10.51 -6.49 -18.82
N LYS A 72 -9.48 -6.73 -19.64
CA LYS A 72 -9.74 -7.15 -21.02
C LYS A 72 -10.49 -8.48 -20.89
N PRO A 73 -11.68 -8.63 -21.49
CA PRO A 73 -12.31 -9.94 -21.54
C PRO A 73 -11.28 -10.89 -22.15
N ILE A 74 -11.07 -12.03 -21.50
CA ILE A 74 -10.19 -13.08 -22.03
C ILE A 74 -10.76 -13.43 -23.40
N THR A 75 -10.06 -13.10 -24.49
CA THR A 75 -10.56 -13.36 -25.86
C THR A 75 -10.06 -14.69 -26.41
N THR A 76 -9.16 -15.35 -25.68
CA THR A 76 -8.45 -16.54 -26.13
C THR A 76 -8.45 -17.61 -25.04
N LYS A 77 -8.79 -18.85 -25.40
CA LYS A 77 -8.55 -20.05 -24.58
C LYS A 77 -7.30 -20.78 -25.06
N ARG A 78 -6.72 -21.60 -24.19
CA ARG A 78 -5.58 -22.45 -24.54
C ARG A 78 -6.09 -23.83 -24.97
N CYS A 79 -5.62 -24.33 -26.10
CA CYS A 79 -5.96 -25.69 -26.55
C CYS A 79 -5.32 -26.74 -25.63
N GLU A 80 -6.09 -27.72 -25.14
CA GLU A 80 -5.60 -28.78 -24.23
C GLU A 80 -4.60 -29.75 -24.90
N TYR A 81 -4.69 -29.90 -26.21
CA TYR A 81 -3.89 -30.87 -26.96
C TYR A 81 -2.54 -30.32 -27.42
N CYS A 82 -2.52 -29.05 -27.86
CA CYS A 82 -1.34 -28.45 -28.49
C CYS A 82 -0.85 -27.15 -27.81
N PHE A 83 -1.49 -26.73 -26.71
CA PHE A 83 -1.13 -25.57 -25.87
C PHE A 83 -1.01 -24.22 -26.59
N THR A 84 -1.53 -24.14 -27.81
CA THR A 84 -1.60 -22.91 -28.61
C THR A 84 -2.80 -22.08 -28.18
N ASP A 85 -2.66 -20.75 -28.18
CA ASP A 85 -3.76 -19.82 -27.89
C ASP A 85 -4.70 -19.72 -29.11
N ILE A 86 -5.99 -19.96 -28.87
CA ILE A 86 -7.05 -20.01 -29.87
C ILE A 86 -8.25 -19.17 -29.40
N SER A 87 -9.17 -18.82 -30.30
CA SER A 87 -10.39 -18.08 -29.93
C SER A 87 -11.23 -18.85 -28.90
N LEU A 88 -11.87 -18.14 -27.97
CA LEU A 88 -12.79 -18.73 -26.97
C LEU A 88 -13.88 -19.61 -27.61
N GLU A 89 -14.44 -19.15 -28.74
CA GLU A 89 -15.57 -19.81 -29.42
C GLU A 89 -15.12 -20.90 -30.41
N ALA A 90 -13.82 -21.21 -30.50
CA ALA A 90 -13.35 -22.22 -31.43
C ALA A 90 -13.76 -23.63 -30.97
N THR A 91 -14.63 -24.29 -31.74
CA THR A 91 -14.99 -25.72 -31.59
C THR A 91 -13.89 -26.66 -32.13
N ARG A 92 -13.00 -26.15 -32.99
CA ARG A 92 -11.89 -26.92 -33.58
C ARG A 92 -10.59 -26.13 -33.60
N CYS A 93 -9.49 -26.75 -33.20
CA CYS A 93 -8.17 -26.10 -33.17
C CYS A 93 -7.58 -25.97 -34.59
N PRO A 94 -7.12 -24.78 -35.04
CA PRO A 94 -6.52 -24.61 -36.37
C PRO A 94 -5.13 -25.24 -36.50
N ASN A 95 -4.41 -25.43 -35.39
CA ASN A 95 -3.04 -25.95 -35.40
C ASN A 95 -2.99 -27.48 -35.42
N CYS A 96 -3.70 -28.13 -34.48
CA CYS A 96 -3.69 -29.60 -34.35
C CYS A 96 -4.96 -30.28 -34.85
N THR A 97 -5.96 -29.52 -35.32
CA THR A 97 -7.24 -30.02 -35.86
C THR A 97 -8.11 -30.83 -34.89
N SER A 98 -7.75 -30.88 -33.61
CA SER A 98 -8.56 -31.51 -32.56
C SER A 98 -9.91 -30.80 -32.38
N ILE A 99 -10.93 -31.58 -32.06
CA ILE A 99 -12.24 -31.10 -31.63
C ILE A 99 -12.13 -30.78 -30.13
N LEU A 100 -12.59 -29.59 -29.77
CA LEU A 100 -12.60 -29.10 -28.40
C LEU A 100 -14.06 -29.11 -27.94
N ASP A 101 -14.41 -30.12 -27.16
CA ASP A 101 -15.73 -30.19 -26.55
C ASP A 101 -15.83 -29.05 -25.53
N GLU A 102 -16.85 -28.22 -25.70
CA GLU A 102 -16.95 -26.90 -25.09
C GLU A 102 -17.19 -26.95 -23.58
N VAL A 103 -16.16 -27.02 -22.72
CA VAL A 103 -16.29 -26.58 -21.33
C VAL A 103 -14.93 -26.20 -20.73
N GLY A 104 -14.77 -24.94 -20.32
CA GLY A 104 -13.60 -24.44 -19.59
C GLY A 104 -13.43 -22.94 -19.69
#